data_AF-A0A7C1AH45-F1
#
_entry.id   AF-A0A7C1AH45-F1
#
_cell.length_a   1.000
_cell.length_b   1.000
_cell.length_c   1.000
_cell.angle_alpha   90.00
_cell.angle_beta   90.00
_cell.angle_gamma   90.00
#
_symmetry.space_group_name_H-M   'P 1'
#
loop_
_entity.id
_entity.type
_entity.pdbx_description
1 polymer ?
#
loop_
_entity_poly.entity_id
_entity_poly.type
_entity_poly.pdbx_seq_one_letter_code
_entity_poly.pdbx_strand_id
1 'polypeptide(L)'
;MKLYRSFATVGAMTMVSRVLGFVRDIFIASVLGTGMVADAFFVAFRFPNLFRRLFAEGAFNSAFVPLFSKKVEGDGARAARQFANEALSGLVAVLLLVTAIAEISMPWLMYAIAPGFTGNPEKFDLAVLLTRIAFPYLLFVSVVALFSGMLNALHRFAVAAFAPVLLNVVLISVMAGVSWAGFGNTPEAGEALAWGVALGGVAQLLVLVFWARRAGIGLRLQRPRMTPGVRRLVTLGIPGVIAGGITQVNLLIGTIIASMQDSAVSWLYYADRIYQLPLGLVGIAIGVVLLPDLSRKLRASDGDGALHSQNRSLELSLLLTLPAAVALMVMPYPIIQVLFERGAFSEADTVATATALAAFAAGLPAFVLVKVFSPGFFAREDTRTPM
;
A
#
# COMPACT_ATOMS: atom_id res chain seq x y z
N MET A 1 -24.91 -0.55 -17.37
CA MET A 1 -23.93 -1.47 -18.00
C MET A 1 -22.47 -1.01 -17.88
N LYS A 2 -22.11 0.27 -18.10
CA LYS A 2 -20.71 0.76 -18.00
C LYS A 2 -20.10 0.70 -16.58
N LEU A 3 -20.91 0.90 -15.53
CA LEU A 3 -20.46 0.85 -14.14
C LEU A 3 -19.98 -0.56 -13.73
N TYR A 4 -20.83 -1.58 -13.91
CA TYR A 4 -20.50 -2.98 -13.60
C TYR A 4 -19.25 -3.48 -14.32
N ARG A 5 -19.09 -3.14 -15.61
CA ARG A 5 -17.89 -3.49 -16.37
C ARG A 5 -16.63 -2.83 -15.80
N SER A 6 -16.72 -1.56 -15.38
CA SER A 6 -15.60 -0.84 -14.77
C SER A 6 -15.24 -1.43 -13.39
N PHE A 7 -16.24 -1.71 -12.56
CA PHE A 7 -16.06 -2.39 -11.27
C PHE A 7 -15.42 -3.77 -11.43
N ALA A 8 -15.94 -4.60 -12.34
CA ALA A 8 -15.39 -5.93 -12.63
C ALA A 8 -13.94 -5.84 -13.13
N THR A 9 -13.62 -4.87 -13.99
CA THR A 9 -12.26 -4.68 -14.51
C THR A 9 -11.29 -4.26 -13.40
N VAL A 10 -11.67 -3.30 -12.56
CA VAL A 10 -10.83 -2.85 -11.42
C VAL A 10 -10.66 -3.97 -10.41
N GLY A 11 -11.73 -4.71 -10.09
CA GLY A 11 -11.69 -5.87 -9.22
C GLY A 11 -10.74 -6.95 -9.75
N ALA A 12 -10.85 -7.30 -11.04
CA ALA A 12 -9.97 -8.26 -11.69
C ALA A 12 -8.50 -7.81 -11.67
N MET A 13 -8.20 -6.55 -12.01
CA MET A 13 -6.83 -6.02 -11.98
C MET A 13 -6.26 -6.00 -10.55
N THR A 14 -7.09 -5.69 -9.56
CA THR A 14 -6.70 -5.75 -8.14
C THR A 14 -6.38 -7.18 -7.72
N MET A 15 -7.19 -8.16 -8.14
CA MET A 15 -6.94 -9.58 -7.87
C MET A 15 -5.65 -10.06 -8.53
N VAL A 16 -5.41 -9.69 -9.80
CA VAL A 16 -4.14 -9.99 -10.49
C VAL A 16 -2.96 -9.41 -9.72
N SER A 17 -3.05 -8.15 -9.28
CA SER A 17 -1.99 -7.54 -8.47
C SER A 17 -1.79 -8.25 -7.13
N ARG A 18 -2.84 -8.73 -6.48
CA ARG A 18 -2.71 -9.47 -5.21
C ARG A 18 -2.02 -10.81 -5.45
N VAL A 19 -2.46 -11.58 -6.45
CA VAL A 19 -1.85 -12.87 -6.80
C VAL A 19 -0.37 -12.69 -7.17
N LEU A 20 -0.04 -11.70 -8.01
CA LEU A 20 1.37 -11.42 -8.35
C LEU A 20 2.16 -10.90 -7.15
N GLY A 21 1.54 -10.17 -6.23
CA GLY A 21 2.18 -9.79 -4.97
C GLY A 21 2.55 -11.01 -4.14
N PHE A 22 1.66 -12.01 -4.07
CA PHE A 22 1.95 -13.29 -3.43
C PHE A 22 3.08 -14.03 -4.11
N VAL A 23 3.03 -14.16 -5.44
CA VAL A 23 4.11 -14.81 -6.21
C VAL A 23 5.45 -14.10 -5.95
N ARG A 24 5.46 -12.76 -5.96
CA ARG A 24 6.65 -11.97 -5.60
C ARG A 24 7.18 -12.35 -4.23
N ASP A 25 6.32 -12.40 -3.21
CA ASP A 25 6.76 -12.71 -1.84
C ASP A 25 7.28 -14.14 -1.71
N ILE A 26 6.74 -15.10 -2.47
CA ILE A 26 7.27 -16.48 -2.55
C ILE A 26 8.68 -16.49 -3.17
N PHE A 27 8.93 -15.69 -4.20
CA PHE A 27 10.26 -15.56 -4.81
C PHE A 27 11.25 -14.86 -3.88
N ILE A 28 10.82 -13.81 -3.16
CA ILE A 28 11.68 -13.14 -2.17
C ILE A 28 12.03 -14.13 -1.05
N ALA A 29 11.06 -14.89 -0.54
CA ALA A 29 11.30 -15.92 0.47
C ALA A 29 12.28 -16.99 -0.01
N SER A 30 12.11 -17.50 -1.24
CA SER A 30 12.99 -18.55 -1.75
C SER A 30 14.43 -18.09 -1.96
N VAL A 31 14.64 -16.82 -2.30
CA VAL A 31 15.95 -16.25 -2.63
C VAL A 31 16.65 -15.62 -1.42
N LEU A 32 15.93 -14.87 -0.58
CA LEU A 32 16.49 -14.15 0.58
C LEU A 32 16.20 -14.82 1.93
N GLY A 33 15.19 -15.69 2.00
CA GLY A 33 14.76 -16.30 3.26
C GLY A 33 14.23 -15.25 4.25
N THR A 34 14.72 -15.33 5.48
CA THR A 34 14.33 -14.50 6.63
C THR A 34 15.53 -13.86 7.34
N GLY A 35 16.74 -14.06 6.81
CA GLY A 35 17.98 -13.63 7.46
C GLY A 35 18.23 -12.12 7.40
N MET A 36 19.48 -11.73 7.69
CA MET A 36 19.91 -10.33 7.78
C MET A 36 19.50 -9.47 6.57
N VAL A 37 19.68 -10.00 5.35
CA VAL A 37 19.37 -9.30 4.10
C VAL A 37 17.86 -9.10 3.93
N ALA A 38 17.06 -10.12 4.24
CA ALA A 38 15.59 -10.04 4.16
C ALA A 38 15.03 -9.01 5.15
N ASP A 39 15.51 -9.02 6.39
CA ASP A 39 15.14 -8.05 7.42
C ASP A 39 15.49 -6.61 7.00
N ALA A 40 16.72 -6.39 6.55
CA ALA A 40 17.19 -5.10 6.05
C ALA A 40 16.35 -4.62 4.86
N PHE A 41 16.06 -5.52 3.92
CA PHE A 41 15.22 -5.21 2.77
C PHE A 41 13.78 -4.87 3.17
N PHE A 42 13.15 -5.63 4.07
CA PHE A 42 11.76 -5.36 4.45
C PHE A 42 11.61 -4.06 5.24
N VAL A 43 12.59 -3.68 6.06
CA VAL A 43 12.64 -2.33 6.66
C VAL A 43 12.75 -1.27 5.56
N ALA A 44 13.73 -1.44 4.66
CA ALA A 44 13.95 -0.52 3.53
C ALA A 44 12.73 -0.39 2.62
N PHE A 45 11.99 -1.47 2.38
CA PHE A 45 10.80 -1.48 1.54
C PHE A 45 9.58 -0.88 2.25
N ARG A 46 9.43 -1.08 3.57
CA ARG A 46 8.33 -0.51 4.35
C ARG A 46 8.42 1.01 4.43
N PHE A 47 9.63 1.56 4.53
CA PHE A 47 9.81 2.98 4.80
C PHE A 47 9.22 3.91 3.72
N PRO A 48 9.53 3.77 2.41
CA PRO A 48 8.88 4.54 1.36
C PRO A 48 7.38 4.26 1.26
N ASN A 49 6.96 3.02 1.56
CA ASN A 49 5.56 2.61 1.53
C ASN A 49 4.71 3.25 2.62
N LEU A 50 5.30 3.58 3.77
CA LEU A 50 4.66 4.37 4.82
C LEU A 50 4.28 5.75 4.27
N PHE A 51 5.23 6.45 3.64
CA PHE A 51 4.98 7.75 3.02
C PHE A 51 3.98 7.66 1.87
N ARG A 52 4.05 6.60 1.05
CA ARG A 52 3.06 6.33 -0.01
C ARG A 52 1.64 6.26 0.54
N ARG A 53 1.44 5.55 1.66
CA ARG A 53 0.11 5.43 2.30
C ARG A 53 -0.35 6.76 2.90
N LEU A 54 0.54 7.53 3.53
CA LEU A 54 0.23 8.83 4.12
C LEU A 54 -0.10 9.90 3.08
N PHE A 55 0.83 10.11 2.15
CA PHE A 55 0.77 11.23 1.21
C PHE A 55 -0.03 10.87 -0.03
N ALA A 56 0.24 9.73 -0.67
CA ALA A 56 -0.22 9.46 -2.03
C ALA A 56 -1.61 8.80 -2.08
N GLU A 57 -1.83 7.73 -1.30
CA GLU A 57 -3.09 6.96 -1.35
C GLU A 57 -4.22 7.59 -0.53
N GLY A 58 -3.93 8.16 0.64
CA GLY A 58 -4.95 8.72 1.53
C GLY A 58 -5.30 10.18 1.22
N ALA A 59 -4.43 11.08 1.65
CA ALA A 59 -4.74 12.50 1.76
C ALA A 59 -4.72 13.25 0.43
N PHE A 60 -3.70 13.02 -0.38
CA PHE A 60 -3.56 13.74 -1.65
C PHE A 60 -4.66 13.36 -2.63
N ASN A 61 -4.90 12.05 -2.84
CA ASN A 61 -5.88 11.60 -3.83
C ASN A 61 -7.32 11.99 -3.47
N SER A 62 -7.70 11.93 -2.20
CA SER A 62 -9.04 12.33 -1.74
C SER A 62 -9.31 13.83 -1.94
N ALA A 63 -8.28 14.68 -1.86
CA ALA A 63 -8.40 16.12 -2.14
C ALA A 63 -8.22 16.45 -3.63
N PHE A 64 -7.29 15.80 -4.32
CA PHE A 64 -6.92 16.08 -5.72
C PHE A 64 -8.01 15.67 -6.70
N VAL A 65 -8.53 14.44 -6.59
CA VAL A 65 -9.48 13.89 -7.58
C VAL A 65 -10.75 14.74 -7.69
N PRO A 66 -11.44 15.14 -6.60
CA PRO A 66 -12.62 16.00 -6.71
C PRO A 66 -12.33 17.39 -7.30
N LEU A 67 -11.21 18.01 -6.92
CA LEU A 67 -10.80 19.30 -7.46
C LEU A 67 -10.51 19.21 -8.96
N PHE A 68 -9.81 18.15 -9.38
CA PHE A 68 -9.50 17.91 -10.77
C PHE A 68 -10.76 17.60 -11.59
N SER A 69 -11.65 16.72 -11.13
CA SER A 69 -12.92 16.42 -11.80
C SER A 69 -13.78 17.67 -11.99
N LYS A 70 -13.88 18.54 -10.97
CA LYS A 70 -14.60 19.81 -11.08
C LYS A 70 -14.01 20.72 -12.16
N LYS A 71 -12.68 20.75 -12.33
CA LYS A 71 -12.02 21.50 -13.40
C LYS A 71 -12.27 20.89 -14.78
N VAL A 72 -12.32 19.57 -14.89
CA VAL A 72 -12.64 18.87 -16.14
C VAL A 72 -14.07 19.17 -16.59
N GLU A 73 -15.04 19.11 -15.67
CA GLU A 73 -16.47 19.30 -15.96
C GLU A 73 -16.87 20.77 -16.14
N GLY A 74 -16.33 21.69 -15.31
CA GLY A 74 -16.73 23.10 -15.31
C GLY A 74 -15.87 24.02 -16.17
N ASP A 75 -14.55 23.91 -16.06
CA ASP A 75 -13.61 24.92 -16.59
C ASP A 75 -12.90 24.46 -17.88
N GLY A 76 -13.18 23.23 -18.32
CA GLY A 76 -12.63 22.61 -19.52
C GLY A 76 -11.22 22.04 -19.37
N ALA A 77 -10.79 21.30 -20.40
CA ALA A 77 -9.58 20.50 -20.38
C ALA A 77 -8.28 21.30 -20.15
N ARG A 78 -8.22 22.56 -20.62
CA ARG A 78 -7.04 23.44 -20.42
C ARG A 78 -6.86 23.81 -18.94
N ALA A 79 -7.94 24.19 -18.26
CA ALA A 79 -7.90 24.55 -16.84
C ALA A 79 -7.57 23.34 -15.97
N ALA A 80 -8.16 22.18 -16.27
CA ALA A 80 -7.82 20.91 -15.60
C ALA A 80 -6.34 20.54 -15.77
N ARG A 81 -5.82 20.64 -17.00
CA ARG A 81 -4.39 20.39 -17.29
C ARG A 81 -3.47 21.36 -16.56
N GLN A 82 -3.82 22.64 -16.50
CA GLN A 82 -3.03 23.64 -15.79
C GLN A 82 -3.00 23.36 -14.28
N PHE A 83 -4.15 23.06 -13.67
CA PHE A 83 -4.21 22.65 -12.27
C PHE A 83 -3.37 21.38 -12.00
N ALA A 84 -3.45 20.39 -12.88
CA ALA A 84 -2.64 19.17 -12.74
C ALA A 84 -1.13 19.43 -12.92
N ASN A 85 -0.71 20.35 -13.79
CA ASN A 85 0.69 20.76 -13.90
C ASN A 85 1.19 21.43 -12.61
N GLU A 86 0.38 22.32 -12.03
CA GLU A 86 0.69 23.01 -10.78
C GLU A 86 0.78 22.02 -9.61
N ALA A 87 -0.19 21.11 -9.50
CA ALA A 87 -0.20 20.05 -8.50
C ALA A 87 1.01 19.12 -8.65
N LEU A 88 1.33 18.68 -9.87
CA LEU A 88 2.51 17.85 -10.16
C LEU A 88 3.81 18.57 -9.77
N SER A 89 3.94 19.85 -10.13
CA SER A 89 5.16 20.62 -9.85
C SER A 89 5.35 20.85 -8.35
N GLY A 90 4.27 21.18 -7.63
CA GLY A 90 4.30 21.30 -6.18
C GLY A 90 4.61 19.96 -5.49
N LEU A 91 3.97 18.88 -5.92
CA LEU A 91 4.20 17.53 -5.40
C LEU A 91 5.66 17.09 -5.60
N VAL A 92 6.19 17.21 -6.83
CA VAL A 92 7.57 16.85 -7.14
C VAL A 92 8.56 17.71 -6.34
N ALA A 93 8.31 19.01 -6.19
CA ALA A 93 9.20 19.88 -5.41
C ALA A 93 9.25 19.46 -3.93
N VAL A 94 8.10 19.20 -3.31
CA VAL A 94 8.03 18.73 -1.91
C VAL A 94 8.68 17.36 -1.76
N LEU A 95 8.41 16.43 -2.67
CA LEU A 95 8.97 15.08 -2.60
C LEU A 95 10.48 15.06 -2.83
N LEU A 96 11.00 15.88 -3.75
CA LEU A 96 12.45 16.02 -3.92
C LEU A 96 13.12 16.56 -2.64
N LEU A 97 12.49 17.53 -1.96
CA LEU A 97 13.00 18.04 -0.69
C LEU A 97 12.96 16.95 0.40
N VAL A 98 11.84 16.24 0.54
CA VAL A 98 11.68 15.16 1.53
C VAL A 98 12.67 14.01 1.25
N THR A 99 12.79 13.60 -0.01
CA THR A 99 13.77 12.59 -0.44
C THR A 99 15.19 13.05 -0.13
N ALA A 100 15.60 14.26 -0.53
CA ALA A 100 16.95 14.74 -0.25
C ALA A 100 17.26 14.80 1.26
N ILE A 101 16.32 15.28 2.08
CA ILE A 101 16.49 15.31 3.55
C ILE A 101 16.62 13.88 4.09
N ALA A 102 15.78 12.95 3.65
CA ALA A 102 15.81 11.57 4.12
C ALA A 102 17.08 10.83 3.68
N GLU A 103 17.57 11.02 2.46
CA GLU A 103 18.82 10.40 1.96
C GLU A 103 20.02 10.80 2.83
N ILE A 104 20.14 12.10 3.13
CA ILE A 104 21.20 12.65 3.96
C ILE A 104 21.05 12.14 5.39
N SER A 105 19.81 12.14 5.91
CA SER A 105 19.53 11.76 7.31
C SER A 105 19.27 10.28 7.55
N MET A 106 19.43 9.42 6.53
CA MET A 106 19.03 8.01 6.59
C MET A 106 19.65 7.22 7.75
N PRO A 107 20.94 7.39 8.11
CA PRO A 107 21.51 6.71 9.28
C PRO A 107 20.76 7.07 10.57
N TRP A 108 20.46 8.36 10.79
CA TRP A 108 19.69 8.81 11.96
C TRP A 108 18.25 8.32 11.95
N LEU A 109 17.63 8.29 10.78
CA LEU A 109 16.29 7.72 10.60
C LEU A 109 16.28 6.22 10.92
N MET A 110 17.34 5.49 10.58
CA MET A 110 17.42 4.05 10.86
C MET A 110 17.46 3.76 12.37
N TYR A 111 18.12 4.59 13.18
CA TYR A 111 18.03 4.49 14.65
C TYR A 111 16.60 4.62 15.17
N ALA A 112 15.73 5.38 14.50
CA ALA A 112 14.34 5.54 14.89
C ALA A 112 13.43 4.41 14.37
N ILE A 113 13.72 3.87 13.17
CA ILE A 113 12.86 2.90 12.49
C ILE A 113 13.17 1.45 12.91
N ALA A 114 14.46 1.12 13.03
CA ALA A 114 14.93 -0.21 13.37
C ALA A 114 16.09 -0.14 14.38
N PRO A 115 15.86 0.41 15.60
CA PRO A 115 16.90 0.52 16.63
C PRO A 115 17.55 -0.81 16.99
N GLY A 116 16.83 -1.93 16.86
CA GLY A 116 17.38 -3.25 17.15
C GLY A 116 18.50 -3.70 16.18
N PHE A 117 18.66 -3.05 15.03
CA PHE A 117 19.77 -3.34 14.11
C PHE A 117 21.10 -2.75 14.58
N THR A 118 21.08 -1.81 15.54
CA THR A 118 22.30 -1.14 16.03
C THR A 118 23.30 -2.08 16.69
N GLY A 119 22.86 -3.23 17.19
CA GLY A 119 23.73 -4.27 17.74
C GLY A 119 24.52 -5.05 16.68
N ASN A 120 24.17 -4.92 15.40
CA ASN A 120 24.85 -5.57 14.28
C ASN A 120 25.18 -4.51 13.20
N PRO A 121 26.43 -3.98 13.18
CA PRO A 121 26.84 -2.93 12.26
C PRO A 121 26.61 -3.28 10.78
N GLU A 122 26.87 -4.52 10.37
CA GLU A 122 26.68 -4.96 8.98
C GLU A 122 25.20 -4.91 8.57
N LYS A 123 24.29 -5.38 9.45
CA LYS A 123 22.84 -5.32 9.22
C LYS A 123 22.34 -3.88 9.16
N PHE A 124 22.85 -3.02 10.05
CA PHE A 124 22.49 -1.62 10.09
C PHE A 124 22.93 -0.88 8.83
N ASP A 125 24.19 -1.02 8.43
CA ASP A 125 24.75 -0.37 7.24
C ASP A 125 24.06 -0.85 5.96
N LEU A 126 23.77 -2.16 5.87
CA LEU A 126 22.97 -2.70 4.77
C LEU A 126 21.56 -2.11 4.76
N ALA A 127 20.86 -2.06 5.91
CA ALA A 127 19.53 -1.46 5.98
C ALA A 127 19.53 0.02 5.56
N VAL A 128 20.55 0.79 5.96
CA VAL A 128 20.72 2.18 5.53
C VAL A 128 20.91 2.24 4.01
N LEU A 129 21.81 1.45 3.45
CA LEU A 129 22.09 1.40 2.01
C LEU A 129 20.83 1.04 1.21
N LEU A 130 20.18 -0.07 1.56
CA LEU A 130 18.96 -0.53 0.88
C LEU A 130 17.84 0.50 0.98
N THR A 131 17.73 1.19 2.12
CA THR A 131 16.71 2.24 2.27
C THR A 131 17.03 3.43 1.39
N ARG A 132 18.28 3.89 1.31
CA ARG A 132 18.69 4.95 0.37
C ARG A 132 18.42 4.59 -1.08
N ILE A 133 18.68 3.35 -1.49
CA ILE A 133 18.40 2.89 -2.86
C ILE A 133 16.88 2.87 -3.12
N ALA A 134 16.09 2.40 -2.15
CA ALA A 134 14.65 2.26 -2.28
C ALA A 134 13.88 3.59 -2.10
N PHE A 135 14.41 4.56 -1.36
CA PHE A 135 13.67 5.78 -0.98
C PHE A 135 13.21 6.65 -2.16
N PRO A 136 13.96 6.81 -3.26
CA PRO A 136 13.49 7.50 -4.46
C PRO A 136 12.20 6.94 -5.05
N TYR A 137 11.84 5.68 -4.75
CA TYR A 137 10.53 5.11 -5.08
C TYR A 137 9.36 5.96 -4.58
N LEU A 138 9.52 6.66 -3.44
CA LEU A 138 8.50 7.58 -2.92
C LEU A 138 8.11 8.66 -3.94
N LEU A 139 9.09 9.22 -4.66
CA LEU A 139 8.85 10.20 -5.71
C LEU A 139 7.99 9.60 -6.82
N PHE A 140 8.43 8.45 -7.36
CA PHE A 140 7.74 7.79 -8.45
C PHE A 140 6.31 7.39 -8.08
N VAL A 141 6.13 6.75 -6.92
CA VAL A 141 4.84 6.21 -6.54
C VAL A 141 3.81 7.29 -6.19
N SER A 142 4.27 8.43 -5.66
CA SER A 142 3.39 9.57 -5.41
C SER A 142 2.96 10.26 -6.70
N VAL A 143 3.85 10.39 -7.67
CA VAL A 143 3.50 10.88 -9.00
C VAL A 143 2.56 9.89 -9.72
N VAL A 144 2.82 8.59 -9.60
CA VAL A 144 1.92 7.51 -10.05
C VAL A 144 0.53 7.65 -9.44
N ALA A 145 0.41 7.97 -8.15
CA ALA A 145 -0.88 8.20 -7.51
C ALA A 145 -1.63 9.41 -8.12
N LEU A 146 -0.92 10.53 -8.38
CA LEU A 146 -1.49 11.69 -9.08
C LEU A 146 -2.02 11.32 -10.47
N PHE A 147 -1.22 10.61 -11.27
CA PHE A 147 -1.64 10.16 -12.60
C PHE A 147 -2.80 9.17 -12.53
N SER A 148 -2.80 8.24 -11.57
CA SER A 148 -3.90 7.32 -11.32
C SER A 148 -5.18 8.06 -10.94
N GLY A 149 -5.11 9.05 -10.06
CA GLY A 149 -6.24 9.91 -9.69
C GLY A 149 -6.80 10.67 -10.88
N MET A 150 -5.93 11.24 -11.72
CA MET A 150 -6.32 11.90 -12.97
C MET A 150 -6.99 10.94 -13.95
N LEU A 151 -6.42 9.76 -14.18
CA LEU A 151 -6.98 8.75 -15.07
C LEU A 151 -8.33 8.22 -14.56
N ASN A 152 -8.49 8.06 -13.24
CA ASN A 152 -9.77 7.71 -12.63
C ASN A 152 -10.84 8.79 -12.86
N ALA A 153 -10.49 10.07 -12.72
CA ALA A 153 -11.38 11.18 -13.03
C ALA A 153 -11.79 11.21 -14.52
N LEU A 154 -10.93 10.71 -15.42
CA LEU A 154 -11.21 10.54 -16.85
C LEU A 154 -11.86 9.18 -17.20
N HIS A 155 -12.35 8.44 -16.20
CA HIS A 155 -12.97 7.12 -16.36
C HIS A 155 -12.06 6.02 -16.97
N ARG A 156 -10.73 6.16 -16.84
CA ARG A 156 -9.72 5.18 -17.28
C ARG A 156 -9.24 4.30 -16.12
N PHE A 157 -10.18 3.72 -15.39
CA PHE A 157 -9.93 3.00 -14.14
C PHE A 157 -9.00 1.78 -14.27
N ALA A 158 -9.09 1.05 -15.39
CA ALA A 158 -8.30 -0.17 -15.62
C ALA A 158 -6.79 0.11 -15.61
N VAL A 159 -6.38 1.25 -16.18
CA VAL A 159 -4.97 1.63 -16.29
C VAL A 159 -4.42 1.99 -14.90
N ALA A 160 -5.19 2.74 -14.11
CA ALA A 160 -4.82 3.08 -12.73
C ALA A 160 -4.72 1.82 -11.84
N ALA A 161 -5.66 0.88 -11.98
CA ALA A 161 -5.68 -0.37 -11.24
C ALA A 161 -4.54 -1.34 -11.64
N PHE A 162 -3.98 -1.20 -12.85
CA PHE A 162 -2.88 -2.03 -13.33
C PHE A 162 -1.51 -1.59 -12.82
N ALA A 163 -1.33 -0.35 -12.36
CA ALA A 163 -0.02 0.14 -11.94
C ALA A 163 0.67 -0.74 -10.87
N PRO A 164 0.00 -1.22 -9.81
CA PRO A 164 0.62 -2.11 -8.82
C PRO A 164 1.16 -3.44 -9.40
N VAL A 165 0.58 -3.93 -10.51
CA VAL A 165 1.04 -5.15 -11.20
C VAL A 165 2.48 -4.99 -11.69
N LEU A 166 2.83 -3.82 -12.22
CA LEU A 166 4.15 -3.54 -12.79
C LEU A 166 5.27 -3.67 -11.75
N LEU A 167 5.05 -3.19 -10.53
CA LEU A 167 6.02 -3.33 -9.44
C LEU A 167 6.26 -4.82 -9.13
N ASN A 168 5.18 -5.60 -9.02
CA ASN A 168 5.33 -7.03 -8.73
C ASN A 168 6.06 -7.77 -9.85
N VAL A 169 5.75 -7.47 -11.11
CA VAL A 169 6.45 -8.05 -12.26
C VAL A 169 7.94 -7.72 -12.22
N VAL A 170 8.31 -6.45 -11.99
CA VAL A 170 9.72 -6.05 -11.91
C VAL A 170 10.44 -6.77 -10.76
N LEU A 171 9.86 -6.82 -9.57
CA LEU A 171 10.48 -7.48 -8.42
C LEU A 171 10.60 -9.00 -8.62
N ILE A 172 9.60 -9.65 -9.24
CA ILE A 172 9.69 -11.06 -9.63
C ILE A 172 10.82 -11.26 -10.64
N SER A 173 10.91 -10.41 -11.68
CA SER A 173 11.97 -10.51 -12.70
C SER A 173 13.36 -10.33 -12.12
N VAL A 174 13.53 -9.39 -11.18
CA VAL A 174 14.80 -9.19 -10.46
C VAL A 174 15.15 -10.42 -9.64
N MET A 175 14.22 -10.97 -8.85
CA MET A 175 14.48 -12.17 -8.04
C MET A 175 14.73 -13.41 -8.88
N ALA A 176 14.05 -13.57 -10.01
CA ALA A 176 14.35 -14.62 -10.97
C ALA A 176 15.77 -14.47 -11.55
N GLY A 177 16.20 -13.25 -11.85
CA GLY A 177 17.56 -12.96 -12.32
C GLY A 177 18.63 -13.24 -11.27
N VAL A 178 18.42 -12.83 -10.02
CA VAL A 178 19.31 -13.12 -8.88
C VAL A 178 19.43 -14.63 -8.65
N SER A 179 18.30 -15.34 -8.68
CA SER A 179 18.27 -16.80 -8.52
C SER A 179 19.03 -17.50 -9.65
N TRP A 180 18.82 -17.08 -10.90
CA TRP A 180 19.52 -17.62 -12.07
C TRP A 180 21.03 -17.36 -12.03
N ALA A 181 21.45 -16.21 -11.53
CA ALA A 181 22.86 -15.84 -11.40
C ALA A 181 23.54 -16.44 -10.15
N GLY A 182 22.80 -17.13 -9.27
CA GLY A 182 23.35 -17.92 -8.18
C GLY A 182 23.86 -17.16 -6.97
N PHE A 183 23.48 -15.88 -6.79
CA PHE A 183 23.90 -15.06 -5.64
C PHE A 183 22.77 -14.75 -4.65
N GLY A 184 21.81 -15.67 -4.49
CA GLY A 184 20.74 -15.52 -3.49
C GLY A 184 21.27 -15.38 -2.05
N ASN A 185 20.48 -14.73 -1.18
CA ASN A 185 20.80 -14.48 0.23
C ASN A 185 22.13 -13.75 0.49
N THR A 186 22.53 -12.87 -0.44
CA THR A 186 23.71 -12.01 -0.31
C THR A 186 23.30 -10.52 -0.21
N PRO A 187 24.16 -9.63 0.32
CA PRO A 187 23.91 -8.19 0.29
C PRO A 187 23.58 -7.67 -1.12
N GLU A 188 24.26 -8.18 -2.14
CA GLU A 188 24.07 -7.83 -3.54
C GLU A 188 22.66 -8.21 -4.05
N ALA A 189 22.11 -9.34 -3.57
CA ALA A 189 20.72 -9.71 -3.87
C ALA A 189 19.72 -8.71 -3.24
N GLY A 190 19.99 -8.25 -2.03
CA GLY A 190 19.22 -7.19 -1.37
C GLY A 190 19.27 -5.88 -2.14
N GLU A 191 20.46 -5.48 -2.61
CA GLU A 191 20.66 -4.27 -3.42
C GLU A 191 19.93 -4.37 -4.76
N ALA A 192 20.05 -5.50 -5.47
CA ALA A 192 19.34 -5.73 -6.72
C ALA A 192 17.82 -5.58 -6.51
N LEU A 193 17.28 -6.13 -5.42
CA LEU A 193 15.87 -6.02 -5.08
C LEU A 193 15.46 -4.57 -4.77
N ALA A 194 16.28 -3.83 -4.01
CA ALA A 194 16.05 -2.41 -3.70
C ALA A 194 16.04 -1.55 -4.98
N TRP A 195 16.98 -1.77 -5.90
CA TRP A 195 16.96 -1.16 -7.23
C TRP A 195 15.72 -1.55 -8.03
N GLY A 196 15.29 -2.82 -7.92
CA GLY A 196 14.03 -3.30 -8.48
C GLY A 196 12.81 -2.49 -8.02
N VAL A 197 12.79 -2.02 -6.78
CA VAL A 197 11.71 -1.16 -6.25
C VAL A 197 11.70 0.19 -6.99
N ALA A 198 12.86 0.83 -7.12
CA ALA A 198 12.98 2.09 -7.85
C ALA A 198 12.61 1.93 -9.34
N LEU A 199 13.11 0.88 -10.00
CA LEU A 199 12.77 0.54 -11.38
C LEU A 199 11.29 0.24 -11.57
N GLY A 200 10.65 -0.43 -10.61
CA GLY A 200 9.22 -0.66 -10.58
C GLY A 200 8.43 0.65 -10.57
N GLY A 201 8.85 1.62 -9.74
CA GLY A 201 8.28 2.97 -9.73
C GLY A 201 8.42 3.69 -11.08
N VAL A 202 9.59 3.60 -11.72
CA VAL A 202 9.82 4.16 -13.06
C VAL A 202 8.89 3.51 -14.09
N ALA A 203 8.80 2.17 -14.10
CA ALA A 203 7.92 1.44 -15.02
C ALA A 203 6.45 1.84 -14.85
N GLN A 204 5.98 1.95 -13.60
CA GLN A 204 4.64 2.45 -13.28
C GLN A 204 4.40 3.85 -13.85
N LEU A 205 5.34 4.76 -13.60
CA LEU A 205 5.23 6.14 -14.05
C LEU A 205 5.17 6.24 -15.58
N LEU A 206 6.05 5.53 -16.28
CA LEU A 206 6.11 5.55 -17.75
C LEU A 206 4.79 5.09 -18.38
N VAL A 207 4.22 3.98 -17.87
CA VAL A 207 2.94 3.44 -18.35
C VAL A 207 1.81 4.44 -18.11
N LEU A 208 1.71 5.02 -16.91
CA LEU A 208 0.64 5.98 -16.61
C LEU A 208 0.78 7.29 -17.38
N VAL A 209 2.01 7.81 -17.55
CA VAL A 209 2.28 8.99 -18.38
C VAL A 209 1.88 8.75 -19.83
N PHE A 210 2.20 7.57 -20.37
CA PHE A 210 1.81 7.19 -21.74
C PHE A 210 0.30 7.21 -21.91
N TRP A 211 -0.44 6.56 -21.00
CA TRP A 211 -1.90 6.49 -21.08
C TRP A 211 -2.59 7.83 -20.78
N ALA A 212 -2.01 8.67 -19.93
CA ALA A 212 -2.50 10.03 -19.70
C ALA A 212 -2.37 10.90 -20.95
N ARG A 213 -1.23 10.80 -21.67
CA ARG A 213 -1.05 11.48 -22.97
C ARG A 213 -2.05 10.97 -24.02
N ARG A 214 -2.27 9.65 -24.09
CA ARG A 214 -3.32 9.03 -24.93
C ARG A 214 -4.73 9.50 -24.57
N ALA A 215 -4.99 9.85 -23.31
CA ALA A 215 -6.25 10.44 -22.85
C ALA A 215 -6.36 11.96 -23.10
N GLY A 216 -5.38 12.57 -23.78
CA GLY A 216 -5.39 13.99 -24.14
C GLY A 216 -4.80 14.93 -23.08
N ILE A 217 -4.29 14.41 -21.96
CA ILE A 217 -3.71 15.22 -20.87
C ILE A 217 -2.24 14.86 -20.66
N GLY A 218 -1.36 15.60 -21.34
CA GLY A 218 0.08 15.54 -21.12
C GLY A 218 0.53 16.57 -20.09
N LEU A 219 1.03 16.13 -18.93
CA LEU A 219 1.54 17.06 -17.93
C LEU A 219 2.97 17.52 -18.25
N ARG A 220 3.32 18.71 -17.78
CA ARG A 220 4.66 19.30 -17.86
C ARG A 220 5.02 19.86 -16.49
N LEU A 221 6.26 19.67 -16.07
CA LEU A 221 6.80 20.32 -14.89
C LEU A 221 6.92 21.83 -15.15
N GLN A 222 6.42 22.61 -14.22
CA GLN A 222 6.48 24.07 -14.19
C GLN A 222 7.24 24.49 -12.93
N ARG A 223 7.58 25.79 -12.81
CA ARG A 223 8.13 26.29 -11.55
C ARG A 223 7.09 26.13 -10.44
N PRO A 224 7.41 25.46 -9.32
CA PRO A 224 6.47 25.24 -8.23
C PRO A 224 6.05 26.60 -7.66
N ARG A 225 4.73 26.83 -7.59
CA ARG A 225 4.14 28.06 -7.05
C ARG A 225 2.90 27.71 -6.23
N MET A 226 2.67 28.45 -5.15
CA MET A 226 1.49 28.30 -4.32
C MET A 226 0.30 29.02 -4.96
N THR A 227 -0.26 28.43 -6.02
CA THR A 227 -1.46 28.98 -6.68
C THR A 227 -2.70 28.77 -5.81
N PRO A 228 -3.83 29.47 -6.06
CA PRO A 228 -5.07 29.25 -5.31
C PRO A 228 -5.55 27.79 -5.35
N GLY A 229 -5.35 27.09 -6.48
CA GLY A 229 -5.68 25.68 -6.63
C GLY A 229 -4.79 24.79 -5.76
N VAL A 230 -3.47 25.00 -5.79
CA VAL A 230 -2.52 24.24 -4.96
C VAL A 230 -2.73 24.52 -3.48
N ARG A 231 -2.97 25.78 -3.08
CA ARG A 231 -3.26 26.14 -1.68
C ARG A 231 -4.50 25.40 -1.19
N ARG A 232 -5.57 25.38 -2.00
CA ARG A 232 -6.80 24.64 -1.67
C ARG A 232 -6.55 23.14 -1.56
N LEU A 233 -5.75 22.57 -2.46
CA LEU A 233 -5.34 21.16 -2.41
C LEU A 233 -4.61 20.84 -1.10
N VAL A 234 -3.65 21.68 -0.69
CA VAL A 234 -2.91 21.51 0.56
C VAL A 234 -3.82 21.63 1.78
N THR A 235 -4.68 22.65 1.83
CA THR A 235 -5.61 22.85 2.96
C THR A 235 -6.57 21.67 3.14
N LEU A 236 -7.05 21.08 2.04
CA LEU A 236 -7.91 19.89 2.10
C LEU A 236 -7.14 18.60 2.38
N GLY A 237 -5.88 18.51 1.97
CA GLY A 237 -5.05 17.33 2.17
C GLY A 237 -4.55 17.17 3.62
N ILE A 238 -4.19 18.25 4.31
CA ILE A 238 -3.58 18.18 5.66
C ILE A 238 -4.40 17.34 6.66
N PRO A 239 -5.72 17.55 6.81
CA PRO A 239 -6.52 16.72 7.72
C PRO A 239 -6.48 15.23 7.37
N GLY A 240 -6.47 14.91 6.07
CA GLY A 240 -6.36 13.53 5.58
C GLY A 240 -5.02 12.88 5.93
N VAL A 241 -3.91 13.64 5.92
CA VAL A 241 -2.59 13.12 6.31
C VAL A 241 -2.58 12.78 7.80
N ILE A 242 -3.15 13.65 8.63
CA ILE A 242 -3.21 13.45 10.08
C ILE A 242 -4.06 12.20 10.40
N ALA A 243 -5.23 12.09 9.77
CA ALA A 243 -6.12 10.93 9.93
C ALA A 243 -5.47 9.61 9.48
N GLY A 244 -4.78 9.62 8.33
CA GLY A 244 -4.04 8.45 7.84
C GLY A 244 -2.81 8.09 8.70
N GLY A 245 -2.22 9.11 9.33
CA GLY A 245 -1.05 9.06 10.21
C GLY A 245 -1.11 7.98 11.28
N ILE A 246 -2.21 7.94 12.01
CA ILE A 246 -2.38 7.10 13.20
C ILE A 246 -2.14 5.62 12.87
N THR A 247 -2.72 5.14 11.77
CA THR A 247 -2.56 3.74 11.34
C THR A 247 -1.12 3.39 10.95
N GLN A 248 -0.37 4.35 10.41
CA GLN A 248 1.02 4.12 10.00
C GLN A 248 1.97 4.16 11.19
N VAL A 249 1.66 4.95 12.22
CA VAL A 249 2.40 4.94 13.50
C VAL A 249 2.35 3.56 14.13
N ASN A 250 1.19 2.89 14.12
CA ASN A 250 1.07 1.52 14.65
C ASN A 250 1.99 0.53 13.91
N LEU A 251 2.04 0.58 12.58
CA LEU A 251 2.92 -0.29 11.78
C LEU A 251 4.41 0.03 12.00
N LEU A 252 4.75 1.29 12.24
CA LEU A 252 6.11 1.69 12.56
C LEU A 252 6.54 1.15 13.93
N ILE A 253 5.69 1.28 14.96
CA ILE A 253 5.94 0.71 16.29
C ILE A 253 6.14 -0.81 16.21
N GLY A 254 5.29 -1.51 15.44
CA GLY A 254 5.45 -2.94 15.21
C GLY A 254 6.80 -3.29 14.55
N THR A 255 7.30 -2.44 13.65
CA THR A 255 8.62 -2.62 13.02
C THR A 255 9.76 -2.35 14.01
N ILE A 256 9.63 -1.34 14.87
CA ILE A 256 10.61 -1.03 15.92
C ILE A 256 10.75 -2.23 16.87
N ILE A 257 9.63 -2.76 17.37
CA ILE A 257 9.65 -3.93 18.28
C ILE A 257 10.23 -5.15 17.57
N ALA A 258 9.79 -5.41 16.34
CA ALA A 258 10.30 -6.53 15.55
C ALA A 258 11.80 -6.41 15.25
N SER A 259 12.35 -5.21 15.10
CA SER A 259 13.78 -5.01 14.82
C SER A 259 14.69 -5.49 15.95
N MET A 260 14.17 -5.65 17.17
CA MET A 260 14.92 -6.08 18.36
C MET A 260 15.21 -7.59 18.38
N GLN A 261 14.57 -8.37 17.50
CA GLN A 261 14.80 -9.79 17.37
C GLN A 261 15.20 -10.11 15.93
N ASP A 262 16.24 -10.92 15.75
CA ASP A 262 16.66 -11.34 14.42
C ASP A 262 15.57 -12.13 13.71
N SER A 263 15.42 -11.86 12.41
CA SER A 263 14.45 -12.47 11.50
C SER A 263 12.98 -12.15 11.80
N ALA A 264 12.67 -11.51 12.94
CA ALA A 264 11.30 -11.22 13.34
C ALA A 264 10.61 -10.21 12.41
N VAL A 265 11.36 -9.28 11.80
CA VAL A 265 10.80 -8.37 10.78
C VAL A 265 10.28 -9.18 9.58
N SER A 266 11.08 -10.13 9.10
CA SER A 266 10.74 -11.02 7.98
C SER A 266 9.60 -11.99 8.31
N TRP A 267 9.65 -12.68 9.46
CA TRP A 267 8.57 -13.59 9.90
C TRP A 267 7.23 -12.86 9.99
N LEU A 268 7.19 -11.69 10.63
CA LEU A 268 5.98 -10.88 10.72
C LEU A 268 5.53 -10.35 9.35
N TYR A 269 6.46 -10.04 8.45
CA TYR A 269 6.12 -9.63 7.08
C TYR A 269 5.38 -10.75 6.34
N TYR A 270 5.94 -11.97 6.30
CA TYR A 270 5.34 -13.09 5.57
C TYR A 270 4.00 -13.53 6.19
N ALA A 271 3.90 -13.53 7.52
CA ALA A 271 2.64 -13.80 8.22
C ALA A 271 1.55 -12.74 7.91
N ASP A 272 1.91 -11.45 7.92
CA ASP A 272 0.99 -10.34 7.59
C ASP A 272 0.47 -10.44 6.16
N ARG A 273 1.27 -10.94 5.20
CA ARG A 273 0.79 -11.15 3.82
C ARG A 273 -0.41 -12.09 3.78
N ILE A 274 -0.31 -13.27 4.40
CA ILE A 274 -1.38 -14.27 4.42
C ILE A 274 -2.62 -13.72 5.14
N TYR A 275 -2.40 -13.08 6.29
CA TYR A 275 -3.45 -12.42 7.06
C TYR A 275 -4.25 -11.38 6.23
N GLN A 276 -3.60 -10.65 5.32
CA GLN A 276 -4.25 -9.65 4.47
C GLN A 276 -5.17 -10.20 3.37
N LEU A 277 -5.13 -11.51 3.08
CA LEU A 277 -5.99 -12.12 2.07
C LEU A 277 -7.47 -12.11 2.47
N PRO A 278 -7.87 -12.77 3.59
CA PRO A 278 -9.27 -12.72 4.03
C PRO A 278 -9.71 -11.30 4.37
N LEU A 279 -8.85 -10.54 5.03
CA LEU A 279 -9.11 -9.14 5.41
C LEU A 279 -9.43 -8.28 4.17
N GLY A 280 -8.62 -8.43 3.12
CA GLY A 280 -8.78 -7.68 1.89
C GLY A 280 -10.01 -8.08 1.10
N LEU A 281 -10.32 -9.38 1.04
CA LEU A 281 -11.50 -9.87 0.31
C LEU A 281 -12.80 -9.42 0.99
N VAL A 282 -12.94 -9.73 2.28
CA VAL A 282 -14.19 -9.48 3.03
C VAL A 282 -14.33 -8.00 3.36
N GLY A 283 -13.27 -7.38 3.90
CA GLY A 283 -13.31 -5.99 4.35
C GLY A 283 -13.56 -4.99 3.22
N ILE A 284 -12.96 -5.21 2.04
CA ILE A 284 -13.18 -4.34 0.87
C ILE A 284 -14.59 -4.54 0.31
N ALA A 285 -15.04 -5.80 0.17
CA ALA A 285 -16.36 -6.09 -0.37
C ALA A 285 -17.48 -5.46 0.47
N ILE A 286 -17.42 -5.62 1.80
CA ILE A 286 -18.42 -5.05 2.70
C ILE A 286 -18.35 -3.53 2.71
N GLY A 287 -17.15 -2.93 2.84
CA GLY A 287 -17.00 -1.48 2.88
C GLY A 287 -17.56 -0.77 1.63
N VAL A 288 -17.38 -1.38 0.44
CA VAL A 288 -17.87 -0.82 -0.83
C VAL A 288 -19.39 -0.88 -0.95
N VAL A 289 -20.01 -1.96 -0.46
CA VAL A 289 -21.46 -2.18 -0.61
C VAL A 289 -22.26 -1.50 0.50
N LEU A 290 -21.73 -1.50 1.72
CA LEU A 290 -22.47 -1.08 2.91
C LEU A 290 -22.65 0.45 2.98
N LEU A 291 -21.62 1.23 2.67
CA LEU A 291 -21.69 2.69 2.80
C LEU A 291 -22.79 3.34 1.93
N PRO A 292 -22.92 3.02 0.61
CA PRO A 292 -23.99 3.56 -0.20
C PRO A 292 -25.38 3.12 0.26
N ASP A 293 -25.53 1.88 0.70
CA ASP A 293 -26.80 1.36 1.18
C ASP A 293 -27.25 2.05 2.49
N LEU A 294 -26.35 2.16 3.47
CA LEU A 294 -26.62 2.88 4.73
C LEU A 294 -26.95 4.35 4.46
N SER A 295 -26.19 5.02 3.60
CA SER A 295 -26.42 6.43 3.27
C SER A 295 -27.80 6.65 2.64
N ARG A 296 -28.24 5.74 1.78
CA ARG A 296 -29.57 5.79 1.15
C ARG A 296 -30.69 5.58 2.18
N LYS A 297 -30.57 4.57 3.06
CA LYS A 297 -31.60 4.25 4.05
C LYS A 297 -31.72 5.32 5.14
N LEU A 298 -30.58 5.82 5.63
CA LEU A 298 -30.57 6.90 6.62
C LEU A 298 -31.13 8.22 6.06
N ARG A 299 -30.86 8.55 4.78
CA ARG A 299 -31.48 9.71 4.10
C ARG A 299 -32.98 9.55 3.90
N ALA A 300 -33.47 8.32 3.79
CA ALA A 300 -34.89 7.99 3.73
C ALA A 300 -35.54 7.88 5.12
N SER A 301 -34.82 8.20 6.20
CA SER A 301 -35.25 8.00 7.59
C SER A 301 -35.63 6.56 7.94
N ASP A 302 -35.13 5.58 7.17
CA ASP A 302 -35.31 4.15 7.39
C ASP A 302 -34.22 3.61 8.34
N GLY A 303 -34.40 3.89 9.64
CA GLY A 303 -33.47 3.46 10.69
C GLY A 303 -33.40 1.95 10.85
N ASP A 304 -34.55 1.27 10.80
CA ASP A 304 -34.64 -0.19 10.96
C ASP A 304 -33.99 -0.92 9.79
N GLY A 305 -34.21 -0.45 8.56
CA GLY A 305 -33.54 -0.99 7.39
C GLY A 305 -32.02 -0.77 7.43
N ALA A 306 -31.55 0.37 7.96
CA ALA A 306 -30.13 0.63 8.14
C ALA A 306 -29.51 -0.33 9.18
N LEU A 307 -30.19 -0.55 10.32
CA LEU A 307 -29.78 -1.53 11.33
C LEU A 307 -29.76 -2.95 10.77
N HIS A 308 -30.76 -3.33 9.98
CA HIS A 308 -30.81 -4.64 9.32
C HIS A 308 -29.63 -4.85 8.37
N SER A 309 -29.28 -3.84 7.55
CA SER A 309 -28.10 -3.92 6.67
C SER A 309 -26.79 -4.04 7.44
N GLN A 310 -26.66 -3.32 8.56
CA GLN A 310 -25.50 -3.39 9.45
C GLN A 310 -25.36 -4.80 10.05
N ASN A 311 -26.44 -5.33 10.64
CA ASN A 311 -26.47 -6.67 11.23
C ASN A 311 -26.17 -7.74 10.19
N ARG A 312 -26.78 -7.65 9.00
CA ARG A 312 -26.52 -8.62 7.93
C ARG A 312 -25.07 -8.59 7.45
N SER A 313 -24.48 -7.39 7.38
CA SER A 313 -23.06 -7.24 7.04
C SER A 313 -22.14 -7.80 8.11
N LEU A 314 -22.51 -7.64 9.39
CA LEU A 314 -21.80 -8.25 10.52
C LEU A 314 -21.87 -9.77 10.47
N GLU A 315 -23.06 -10.34 10.28
CA GLU A 315 -23.27 -11.79 10.14
C GLU A 315 -22.44 -12.37 8.99
N LEU A 316 -22.54 -11.78 7.79
CA LEU A 316 -21.80 -12.25 6.61
C LEU A 316 -20.29 -12.10 6.80
N SER A 317 -19.84 -11.01 7.44
CA SER A 317 -18.42 -10.81 7.73
C SER A 317 -17.91 -11.90 8.66
N LEU A 318 -18.58 -12.12 9.80
CA LEU A 318 -18.19 -13.13 10.77
C LEU A 318 -18.28 -14.55 10.22
N LEU A 319 -19.32 -14.84 9.41
CA LEU A 319 -19.48 -16.13 8.73
C LEU A 319 -18.27 -16.47 7.84
N LEU A 320 -17.64 -15.47 7.23
CA LEU A 320 -16.45 -15.66 6.39
C LEU A 320 -15.15 -15.58 7.19
N THR A 321 -15.05 -14.70 8.18
CA THR A 321 -13.80 -14.43 8.90
C THR A 321 -13.53 -15.39 10.04
N LEU A 322 -14.56 -15.89 10.73
CA LEU A 322 -14.37 -16.85 11.82
C LEU A 322 -13.80 -18.18 11.30
N PRO A 323 -14.34 -18.83 10.25
CA PRO A 323 -13.73 -20.04 9.71
C PRO A 323 -12.33 -19.80 9.16
N ALA A 324 -12.10 -18.65 8.51
CA ALA A 324 -10.76 -18.27 8.04
C ALA A 324 -9.77 -18.10 9.19
N ALA A 325 -10.17 -17.40 10.26
CA ALA A 325 -9.33 -17.24 11.45
C ALA A 325 -9.01 -18.59 12.10
N VAL A 326 -10.01 -19.46 12.25
CA VAL A 326 -9.81 -20.82 12.79
C VAL A 326 -8.86 -21.63 11.91
N ALA A 327 -9.03 -21.62 10.59
CA ALA A 327 -8.11 -22.32 9.68
C ALA A 327 -6.67 -21.79 9.81
N LEU A 328 -6.48 -20.47 9.87
CA LEU A 328 -5.17 -19.86 10.03
C LEU A 328 -4.56 -20.09 11.43
N MET A 329 -5.37 -20.35 12.47
CA MET A 329 -4.88 -20.69 13.82
C MET A 329 -4.57 -22.19 13.98
N VAL A 330 -5.36 -23.06 13.36
CA VAL A 330 -5.25 -24.52 13.53
C VAL A 330 -4.19 -25.13 12.62
N MET A 331 -4.07 -24.64 11.39
CA MET A 331 -3.13 -25.17 10.40
C MET A 331 -2.17 -24.11 9.82
N PRO A 332 -1.56 -23.23 10.65
CA PRO A 332 -0.63 -22.23 10.17
C PRO A 332 0.64 -22.86 9.56
N TYR A 333 1.16 -23.92 10.18
CA TYR A 333 2.37 -24.60 9.74
C TYR A 333 2.29 -25.12 8.29
N PRO A 334 1.32 -25.98 7.92
CA PRO A 334 1.24 -26.49 6.54
C PRO A 334 0.96 -25.37 5.52
N ILE A 335 0.28 -24.29 5.92
CA ILE A 335 0.06 -23.13 5.05
C ILE A 335 1.40 -22.44 4.75
N ILE A 336 2.20 -22.14 5.77
CA ILE A 336 3.51 -21.50 5.59
C ILE A 336 4.47 -22.44 4.86
N GLN A 337 4.50 -23.72 5.22
CA GLN A 337 5.38 -24.70 4.59
C GLN A 337 5.14 -24.77 3.08
N VAL A 338 3.89 -24.96 2.66
CA VAL A 338 3.55 -25.09 1.23
C VAL A 338 3.86 -23.81 0.46
N LEU A 339 3.70 -22.64 1.09
CA LEU A 339 3.84 -21.35 0.43
C LEU A 339 5.26 -20.78 0.43
N PHE A 340 6.03 -21.00 1.49
CA PHE A 340 7.30 -20.29 1.68
C PHE A 340 8.51 -21.21 1.90
N GLU A 341 8.34 -22.42 2.44
CA GLU A 341 9.48 -23.33 2.73
C GLU A 341 10.10 -23.86 1.43
N ARG A 342 11.20 -23.22 1.03
CA ARG A 342 12.02 -23.56 -0.15
C ARG A 342 13.25 -22.64 -0.20
N GLY A 343 14.33 -23.14 -0.78
CA GLY A 343 15.54 -22.34 -0.99
C GLY A 343 16.12 -21.82 0.33
N ALA A 344 16.28 -20.51 0.45
CA ALA A 344 16.81 -19.86 1.65
C ALA A 344 15.83 -19.81 2.84
N PHE A 345 14.57 -20.18 2.66
CA PHE A 345 13.57 -20.23 3.73
C PHE A 345 13.53 -21.61 4.38
N SER A 346 13.96 -21.68 5.64
CA SER A 346 14.15 -22.94 6.36
C SER A 346 12.88 -23.43 7.09
N GLU A 347 12.90 -24.67 7.56
CA GLU A 347 11.84 -25.21 8.42
C GLU A 347 11.69 -24.41 9.73
N ALA A 348 12.80 -23.93 10.30
CA ALA A 348 12.77 -23.08 11.49
C ALA A 348 12.01 -21.76 11.23
N ASP A 349 12.17 -21.20 10.03
CA ASP A 349 11.42 -20.03 9.58
C ASP A 349 9.93 -20.31 9.41
N THR A 350 9.59 -21.52 8.95
CA THR A 350 8.21 -22.00 8.86
C THR A 350 7.57 -22.01 10.24
N VAL A 351 8.22 -22.59 11.25
CA VAL A 351 7.69 -22.66 12.62
C VAL A 351 7.46 -21.26 13.20
N ALA A 352 8.44 -20.37 13.08
CA ALA A 352 8.36 -19.01 13.63
C ALA A 352 7.28 -18.17 12.92
N THR A 353 7.25 -18.22 11.59
CA THR A 353 6.24 -17.50 10.78
C THR A 353 4.84 -18.07 11.00
N ALA A 354 4.70 -19.39 11.17
CA ALA A 354 3.42 -20.03 11.49
C ALA A 354 2.88 -19.57 12.85
N THR A 355 3.76 -19.42 13.84
CA THR A 355 3.38 -18.91 15.17
C THR A 355 2.90 -17.47 15.09
N ALA A 356 3.61 -16.62 14.33
CA ALA A 356 3.18 -15.24 14.04
C ALA A 356 1.83 -15.19 13.31
N LEU A 357 1.61 -16.08 12.33
CA LEU A 357 0.35 -16.17 11.58
C LEU A 357 -0.82 -16.55 12.49
N ALA A 358 -0.64 -17.53 13.37
CA ALA A 358 -1.68 -17.93 14.34
C ALA A 358 -2.06 -16.76 15.26
N ALA A 359 -1.07 -15.99 15.73
CA ALA A 359 -1.31 -14.79 16.53
C ALA A 359 -2.08 -13.70 15.75
N PHE A 360 -1.70 -13.43 14.50
CA PHE A 360 -2.46 -12.48 13.65
C PHE A 360 -3.88 -12.95 13.34
N ALA A 361 -4.07 -14.25 13.15
CA ALA A 361 -5.37 -14.82 12.81
C ALA A 361 -6.43 -14.59 13.91
N ALA A 362 -6.04 -14.57 15.18
CA ALA A 362 -6.94 -14.23 16.29
C ALA A 362 -7.55 -12.82 16.15
N GLY A 363 -6.81 -11.87 15.55
CA GLY A 363 -7.28 -10.51 15.31
C GLY A 363 -8.17 -10.35 14.07
N LEU A 364 -8.19 -11.33 13.16
CA LEU A 364 -8.84 -11.21 11.85
C LEU A 364 -10.32 -10.82 11.93
N PRO A 365 -11.17 -11.45 12.77
CA PRO A 365 -12.59 -11.07 12.86
C PRO A 365 -12.76 -9.64 13.32
N ALA A 366 -12.01 -9.21 14.35
CA ALA A 366 -12.07 -7.86 14.89
C ALA A 366 -11.68 -6.80 13.84
N PHE A 367 -10.60 -7.03 13.08
CA PHE A 367 -10.18 -6.10 12.03
C PHE A 367 -11.19 -5.98 10.89
N VAL A 368 -11.88 -7.05 10.52
CA VAL A 368 -12.97 -6.96 9.53
C VAL A 368 -14.18 -6.22 10.12
N LEU A 369 -14.52 -6.45 11.39
CA LEU A 369 -15.62 -5.73 12.05
C LEU A 369 -15.38 -4.21 12.07
N VAL A 370 -14.14 -3.74 12.22
CA VAL A 370 -13.83 -2.30 12.06
C VAL A 370 -14.32 -1.79 10.69
N LYS A 371 -14.10 -2.55 9.61
CA LYS A 371 -14.58 -2.19 8.26
C LYS A 371 -16.10 -2.27 8.09
N VAL A 372 -16.77 -3.05 8.93
CA VAL A 372 -18.24 -3.14 8.98
C VAL A 372 -18.81 -1.94 9.73
N PHE A 373 -18.20 -1.51 10.83
CA PHE A 373 -18.72 -0.42 11.66
C PHE A 373 -18.40 0.99 11.14
N SER A 374 -17.22 1.22 10.55
CA SER A 374 -16.83 2.56 10.07
C SER A 374 -17.85 3.21 9.10
N PRO A 375 -18.42 2.48 8.10
CA PRO A 375 -19.44 3.05 7.22
C PRO A 375 -20.67 3.64 7.94
N GLY A 376 -21.05 3.09 9.10
CA GLY A 376 -22.21 3.57 9.86
C GLY A 376 -22.00 4.95 10.50
N PHE A 377 -20.75 5.33 10.80
CA PHE A 377 -20.39 6.67 11.24
C PHE A 377 -20.35 7.64 10.07
N PHE A 378 -19.67 7.27 8.98
CA PHE A 378 -19.56 8.11 7.79
C PHE A 378 -20.90 8.39 7.11
N ALA A 379 -21.83 7.42 7.08
CA ALA A 379 -23.17 7.61 6.56
C ALA A 379 -24.02 8.60 7.39
N ARG A 380 -23.65 8.83 8.66
CA ARG A 380 -24.23 9.84 9.56
C ARG A 380 -23.44 11.14 9.61
N GLU A 381 -22.48 11.30 8.71
CA GLU A 381 -21.58 12.47 8.65
C GLU A 381 -20.68 12.63 9.89
N ASP A 382 -20.59 11.61 10.75
CA ASP A 382 -19.63 11.55 11.86
C ASP A 382 -18.30 11.00 11.37
N THR A 383 -17.34 11.91 11.18
CA THR A 383 -15.98 11.59 10.76
C THR A 383 -14.98 11.65 11.91
N ARG A 384 -15.41 12.01 13.13
CA ARG A 384 -14.52 12.21 14.28
C ARG A 384 -14.44 10.99 15.18
N THR A 385 -15.58 10.39 15.53
CA THR A 385 -15.61 9.20 16.39
C THR A 385 -14.86 7.98 15.84
N PRO A 386 -14.83 7.71 14.51
CA PRO A 386 -14.08 6.57 13.97
C PRO A 386 -12.58 6.83 13.75
N MET A 387 -12.09 8.06 13.98
CA MET A 387 -10.65 8.41 13.90
C MET A 387 -10.01 8.31 15.28
#